data_AF-A0A3D8HM26-F1
#
_entry.id   AF-A0A3D8HM26-F1
#
_cell.length_a   1.000
_cell.length_b   1.000
_cell.length_c   1.000
_cell.angle_alpha   90.00
_cell.angle_beta   90.00
_cell.angle_gamma   90.00
#
_symmetry.space_group_name_H-M   'P 1'
#
loop_
_entity.id
_entity.type
_entity.pdbx_description
1 polymer ?
#
loop_
_entity_poly.entity_id
_entity_poly.type
_entity_poly.pdbx_seq_one_letter_code
_entity_poly.pdbx_strand_id
1 'polypeptide(L)'
;MALGTVHNATCANNNCTPNATNQTIFVDGNESGQNITVNTNMTFSNSQSLNGAVTATDRGVGITFYQSGATNQIGDITINQGAGITTTRRDGIAIVVRDGVDNRISGTITNNGSLIGGSYGSGIAVWQNGKIGDLANNTGGIHNTSTGRLESNHYGISAEGGNNQISQITNDSGGVISGGDGAIYNTSAQIGSITNSGEISSSRGNAIYLASGNTTSITNSGTISTGTHTANVAGIWSGITIGTITNNAGGLIEGITFSRAANTITNAGQIANG
;
A
#
# COMPACT_ATOMS: atom_id res chain seq x y z
N MET A 1 16.15 -28.90 -33.74
CA MET A 1 15.26 -28.09 -32.88
C MET A 1 15.27 -28.70 -31.49
N ALA A 2 15.82 -28.00 -30.50
CA ALA A 2 15.56 -28.29 -29.10
C ALA A 2 15.54 -26.93 -28.39
N LEU A 3 14.33 -26.38 -28.26
CA LEU A 3 14.03 -25.28 -27.34
C LEU A 3 14.06 -25.88 -25.93
N GLY A 4 15.15 -25.68 -25.21
CA GLY A 4 15.28 -26.10 -23.82
C GLY A 4 15.28 -24.89 -22.91
N THR A 5 14.12 -24.50 -22.38
CA THR A 5 14.04 -23.75 -21.12
C THR A 5 12.64 -23.84 -20.52
N VAL A 6 12.50 -24.60 -19.43
CA VAL A 6 11.53 -24.34 -18.36
C VAL A 6 12.24 -24.71 -17.05
N HIS A 7 12.72 -23.71 -16.32
CA HIS A 7 13.08 -23.88 -14.90
C HIS A 7 11.89 -23.38 -14.07
N ASN A 8 10.85 -24.22 -13.94
CA ASN A 8 9.85 -24.05 -12.88
C ASN A 8 10.45 -24.66 -11.61
N ALA A 9 10.91 -23.82 -10.68
CA ALA A 9 11.20 -24.29 -9.34
C ALA A 9 9.88 -24.33 -8.56
N THR A 10 9.24 -25.49 -8.50
CA THR A 10 8.16 -25.75 -7.55
C THR A 10 8.82 -26.00 -6.20
N CYS A 11 8.84 -25.00 -5.33
CA CYS A 11 9.41 -25.13 -3.99
C CYS A 11 8.36 -25.71 -3.04
N ALA A 12 8.28 -27.04 -3.01
CA ALA A 12 7.64 -27.74 -1.89
C ALA A 12 8.68 -27.84 -0.76
N ASN A 13 8.51 -26.99 0.26
CA ASN A 13 9.20 -27.01 1.57
C ASN A 13 10.58 -26.29 1.68
N ASN A 14 10.54 -25.12 2.32
CA ASN A 14 11.42 -24.69 3.42
C ASN A 14 12.94 -24.54 3.24
N ASN A 15 13.44 -24.11 2.08
CA ASN A 15 14.71 -23.35 1.93
C ASN A 15 15.08 -23.22 0.45
N CYS A 16 14.27 -22.50 -0.32
CA CYS A 16 14.67 -22.15 -1.67
C CYS A 16 15.50 -20.86 -1.64
N THR A 17 16.75 -20.94 -2.09
CA THR A 17 17.53 -19.78 -2.50
C THR A 17 17.55 -19.77 -4.02
N PRO A 18 16.62 -19.06 -4.69
CA PRO A 18 16.63 -18.96 -6.15
C PRO A 18 17.96 -18.31 -6.59
N ASN A 19 18.77 -19.04 -7.37
CA ASN A 19 20.05 -18.53 -7.87
C ASN A 19 19.95 -17.92 -9.28
N ALA A 20 18.77 -17.95 -9.89
CA ALA A 20 18.54 -17.51 -11.27
C ALA A 20 17.69 -16.25 -11.31
N THR A 21 18.02 -15.36 -12.23
CA THR A 21 17.49 -13.99 -12.32
C THR A 21 15.98 -13.87 -12.61
N ASN A 22 15.25 -14.95 -12.90
CA ASN A 22 13.80 -14.93 -13.17
C ASN A 22 13.12 -16.23 -12.67
N GLN A 23 12.81 -16.36 -11.37
CA GLN A 23 11.98 -17.47 -10.86
C GLN A 23 10.66 -16.94 -10.32
N THR A 24 9.56 -17.51 -10.79
CA THR A 24 8.23 -17.35 -10.22
C THR A 24 8.06 -18.43 -9.15
N ILE A 25 7.98 -18.03 -7.88
CA ILE A 25 7.63 -18.95 -6.79
C ILE A 25 6.11 -18.97 -6.69
N PHE A 26 5.51 -20.13 -6.98
CA PHE A 26 4.11 -20.40 -6.67
C PHE A 26 4.04 -20.91 -5.24
N VAL A 27 3.36 -20.16 -4.37
CA VAL A 27 3.01 -20.61 -3.02
C VAL A 27 1.49 -20.82 -3.00
N ASP A 28 1.08 -22.08 -2.86
CA ASP A 28 -0.32 -22.46 -2.66
C ASP A 28 -0.49 -22.95 -1.22
N GLY A 29 -1.15 -22.17 -0.35
CA GLY A 29 -1.52 -22.61 1.00
C GLY A 29 -1.29 -21.59 2.12
N ASN A 30 -1.57 -22.00 3.36
CA ASN A 30 -1.33 -21.21 4.57
C ASN A 30 0.07 -21.54 5.12
N GLU A 31 1.08 -20.73 4.78
CA GLU A 31 2.47 -20.99 5.16
C GLU A 31 2.80 -20.35 6.52
N SER A 32 3.09 -21.17 7.54
CA SER A 32 3.43 -20.74 8.91
C SER A 32 4.94 -20.71 9.19
N GLY A 33 5.47 -19.59 9.70
CA GLY A 33 6.78 -19.56 10.40
C GLY A 33 8.05 -19.56 9.54
N GLN A 34 8.03 -19.03 8.32
CA GLN A 34 9.18 -19.11 7.40
C GLN A 34 9.79 -17.76 7.02
N ASN A 35 11.14 -17.67 7.03
CA ASN A 35 11.86 -16.57 6.41
C ASN A 35 12.10 -16.88 4.94
N ILE A 36 11.32 -16.31 4.02
CA ILE A 36 11.54 -16.48 2.59
C ILE A 36 12.48 -15.38 2.10
N THR A 37 13.75 -15.72 1.84
CA THR A 37 14.66 -14.81 1.12
C THR A 37 14.53 -15.06 -0.36
N VAL A 38 13.98 -14.08 -1.09
CA VAL A 38 13.75 -14.18 -2.52
C VAL A 38 14.67 -13.20 -3.23
N ASN A 39 15.50 -13.73 -4.14
CA ASN A 39 16.32 -12.90 -5.03
C ASN A 39 15.54 -12.44 -6.29
N THR A 40 14.25 -12.78 -6.38
CA THR A 40 13.34 -12.51 -7.51
C THR A 40 11.93 -12.12 -7.03
N ASN A 41 11.02 -11.78 -7.97
CA ASN A 41 9.63 -11.46 -7.65
C ASN A 41 8.85 -12.73 -7.26
N MET A 42 8.05 -12.69 -6.19
CA MET A 42 7.03 -13.71 -5.90
C MET A 42 5.69 -13.32 -6.53
N THR A 43 4.96 -14.30 -7.07
CA THR A 43 3.64 -14.09 -7.67
C THR A 43 2.67 -15.11 -7.11
N PHE A 44 1.50 -14.64 -6.69
CA PHE A 44 0.44 -15.46 -6.12
C PHE A 44 -0.81 -15.40 -6.99
N SER A 45 -1.60 -16.47 -7.01
CA SER A 45 -2.78 -16.62 -7.87
C SER A 45 -4.11 -16.81 -7.12
N ASN A 46 -4.12 -16.81 -5.77
CA ASN A 46 -5.30 -17.05 -4.90
C ASN A 46 -5.27 -16.18 -3.63
N SER A 47 -6.24 -16.30 -2.70
CA SER A 47 -6.15 -15.72 -1.34
C SER A 47 -4.97 -16.32 -0.58
N GLN A 48 -4.21 -15.51 0.16
CA GLN A 48 -2.96 -15.94 0.79
C GLN A 48 -2.78 -15.36 2.19
N SER A 49 -2.12 -16.14 3.06
CA SER A 49 -1.71 -15.70 4.40
C SER A 49 -0.20 -15.92 4.55
N LEU A 50 0.52 -14.85 4.88
CA LEU A 50 1.96 -14.86 5.14
C LEU A 50 2.19 -14.78 6.65
N ASN A 51 2.75 -15.83 7.24
CA ASN A 51 3.06 -15.89 8.68
C ASN A 51 4.59 -15.86 8.97
N GLY A 52 5.40 -15.29 8.08
CA GLY A 52 6.86 -15.21 8.25
C GLY A 52 7.48 -14.06 7.46
N ALA A 53 8.77 -13.76 7.68
CA ALA A 53 9.40 -12.59 7.08
C ALA A 53 9.89 -12.87 5.65
N VAL A 54 9.61 -11.95 4.73
CA VAL A 54 10.14 -11.95 3.37
C VAL A 54 11.17 -10.82 3.26
N THR A 55 12.39 -11.16 2.84
CA THR A 55 13.41 -10.15 2.50
C THR A 55 13.72 -10.25 1.02
N ALA A 56 13.52 -9.15 0.28
CA ALA A 56 13.86 -9.06 -1.13
C ALA A 56 15.01 -8.09 -1.36
N THR A 57 16.09 -8.60 -1.95
CA THR A 57 17.40 -7.91 -2.04
C THR A 57 17.76 -7.40 -3.43
N ASP A 58 17.32 -8.05 -4.51
CA ASP A 58 17.94 -7.82 -5.84
C ASP A 58 17.02 -7.08 -6.85
N ARG A 59 15.72 -7.41 -6.90
CA ARG A 59 14.78 -6.86 -7.92
C ARG A 59 13.87 -5.72 -7.52
N GLY A 60 13.93 -5.28 -6.27
CA GLY A 60 13.23 -4.06 -5.85
C GLY A 60 11.71 -4.21 -5.78
N VAL A 61 11.20 -5.44 -5.72
CA VAL A 61 9.83 -5.71 -5.28
C VAL A 61 9.83 -6.94 -4.38
N GLY A 62 9.17 -6.87 -3.22
CA GLY A 62 9.01 -7.97 -2.28
C GLY A 62 8.02 -9.01 -2.78
N ILE A 63 6.81 -8.55 -3.11
CA ILE A 63 5.75 -9.33 -3.73
C ILE A 63 5.20 -8.57 -4.93
N THR A 64 5.19 -9.22 -6.09
CA THR A 64 4.56 -8.69 -7.30
C THR A 64 3.39 -9.57 -7.69
N PHE A 65 2.19 -9.02 -7.58
CA PHE A 65 1.02 -9.63 -8.18
C PHE A 65 0.96 -9.22 -9.65
N TYR A 66 1.35 -10.15 -10.52
CA TYR A 66 1.31 -9.99 -11.98
C TYR A 66 0.62 -11.20 -12.58
N GLN A 67 -0.45 -10.98 -13.35
CA GLN A 67 -1.10 -12.06 -14.08
C GLN A 67 -1.57 -11.59 -15.46
N SER A 68 -1.04 -12.21 -16.51
CA SER A 68 -1.52 -12.01 -17.88
C SER A 68 -2.66 -13.00 -18.16
N GLY A 69 -3.89 -12.51 -18.29
CA GLY A 69 -5.07 -13.35 -18.58
C GLY A 69 -6.38 -12.68 -18.18
N ALA A 70 -7.49 -13.10 -18.80
CA ALA A 70 -8.80 -12.49 -18.58
C ALA A 70 -9.32 -12.76 -17.14
N THR A 71 -9.58 -11.67 -16.41
CA THR A 71 -10.32 -11.59 -15.13
C THR A 71 -9.93 -12.64 -14.09
N ASN A 72 -8.84 -12.41 -13.38
CA ASN A 72 -8.53 -13.14 -12.15
C ASN A 72 -8.55 -12.18 -10.95
N GLN A 73 -9.32 -12.55 -9.95
CA GLN A 73 -9.48 -11.79 -8.72
C GLN A 73 -8.63 -12.47 -7.65
N ILE A 74 -7.64 -11.74 -7.12
CA ILE A 74 -6.95 -12.18 -5.90
C ILE A 74 -7.87 -11.83 -4.73
N GLY A 75 -8.17 -12.79 -3.87
CA GLY A 75 -8.99 -12.57 -2.69
C GLY A 75 -8.23 -11.80 -1.60
N ASP A 76 -8.41 -12.18 -0.35
CA ASP A 76 -7.72 -11.51 0.76
C ASP A 76 -6.23 -11.88 0.82
N ILE A 77 -5.40 -10.91 1.19
CA ILE A 77 -3.99 -11.08 1.50
C ILE A 77 -3.79 -10.68 2.95
N THR A 78 -3.25 -11.57 3.77
CA THR A 78 -2.95 -11.25 5.18
C THR A 78 -1.47 -11.37 5.46
N ILE A 79 -0.85 -10.31 5.97
CA ILE A 79 0.47 -10.36 6.62
C ILE A 79 0.23 -10.44 8.12
N ASN A 80 0.71 -11.49 8.77
CA ASN A 80 0.46 -11.71 10.19
C ASN A 80 1.42 -10.92 11.08
N GLN A 81 1.09 -10.84 12.37
CA GLN A 81 1.94 -10.17 13.35
C GLN A 81 3.32 -10.83 13.43
N GLY A 82 4.37 -10.01 13.51
CA GLY A 82 5.76 -10.49 13.52
C GLY A 82 6.29 -10.96 12.16
N ALA A 83 5.43 -11.06 11.14
CA ALA A 83 5.85 -11.18 9.75
C ALA A 83 6.15 -9.80 9.16
N GLY A 84 6.90 -9.76 8.07
CA GLY A 84 7.14 -8.52 7.37
C GLY A 84 7.81 -8.72 6.04
N ILE A 85 7.55 -7.81 5.10
CA ILE A 85 8.17 -7.77 3.80
C ILE A 85 9.07 -6.54 3.79
N THR A 86 10.38 -6.74 3.75
CA THR A 86 11.33 -5.64 3.66
C THR A 86 12.05 -5.69 2.32
N THR A 87 12.06 -4.56 1.63
CA THR A 87 12.86 -4.38 0.42
C THR A 87 14.03 -3.47 0.73
N THR A 88 15.25 -3.94 0.47
CA THR A 88 16.48 -3.16 0.77
C THR A 88 16.98 -2.36 -0.43
N ARG A 89 16.43 -2.62 -1.61
CA ARG A 89 16.81 -1.91 -2.84
C ARG A 89 16.22 -0.51 -2.87
N ARG A 90 16.95 0.41 -3.50
CA ARG A 90 16.55 1.81 -3.70
C ARG A 90 15.09 1.96 -4.15
N ASP A 91 14.65 1.30 -5.21
CA ASP A 91 13.26 1.43 -5.73
C ASP A 91 12.32 0.35 -5.20
N GLY A 92 12.68 -0.24 -4.05
CA GLY A 92 12.02 -1.39 -3.42
C GLY A 92 10.55 -1.17 -3.10
N ILE A 93 9.63 -1.99 -3.60
CA ILE A 93 8.22 -1.96 -3.21
C ILE A 93 7.85 -3.25 -2.48
N ALA A 94 7.28 -3.19 -1.27
CA ALA A 94 6.98 -4.42 -0.55
C ALA A 94 5.86 -5.22 -1.24
N ILE A 95 4.78 -4.55 -1.67
CA ILE A 95 3.71 -5.15 -2.48
C ILE A 95 3.42 -4.28 -3.71
N VAL A 96 3.46 -4.87 -4.91
CA VAL A 96 3.03 -4.23 -6.16
C VAL A 96 1.81 -4.94 -6.73
N VAL A 97 0.79 -4.17 -7.08
CA VAL A 97 -0.34 -4.61 -7.91
C VAL A 97 -0.22 -3.94 -9.28
N ARG A 98 0.02 -4.72 -10.35
CA ARG A 98 0.33 -4.18 -11.69
C ARG A 98 -0.17 -5.07 -12.84
N ASP A 99 -0.57 -4.42 -13.93
CA ASP A 99 -0.69 -4.90 -15.33
C ASP A 99 -1.69 -6.02 -15.65
N GLY A 100 -2.66 -5.72 -16.52
CA GLY A 100 -3.61 -6.62 -17.20
C GLY A 100 -5.03 -6.04 -17.14
N VAL A 101 -5.86 -6.25 -18.17
CA VAL A 101 -7.12 -5.50 -18.44
C VAL A 101 -8.10 -5.44 -17.26
N ASP A 102 -7.97 -6.27 -16.23
CA ASP A 102 -8.64 -6.13 -14.94
C ASP A 102 -7.89 -6.85 -13.80
N ASN A 103 -6.62 -6.50 -13.55
CA ASN A 103 -5.93 -7.03 -12.37
C ASN A 103 -6.42 -6.35 -11.09
N ARG A 104 -7.19 -7.13 -10.32
CA ARG A 104 -7.87 -6.68 -9.11
C ARG A 104 -7.58 -7.63 -7.96
N ILE A 105 -7.10 -7.08 -6.86
CA ILE A 105 -7.34 -7.70 -5.55
C ILE A 105 -8.80 -7.37 -5.24
N SER A 106 -9.70 -8.36 -5.28
CA SER A 106 -11.12 -8.12 -4.97
C SER A 106 -11.35 -8.06 -3.47
N GLY A 107 -10.45 -8.64 -2.68
CA GLY A 107 -10.45 -8.63 -1.22
C GLY A 107 -9.65 -7.50 -0.58
N THR A 108 -9.20 -7.74 0.65
CA THR A 108 -8.46 -6.81 1.51
C THR A 108 -7.00 -7.24 1.64
N ILE A 109 -6.07 -6.30 1.53
CA ILE A 109 -4.70 -6.48 2.04
C ILE A 109 -4.74 -6.10 3.52
N THR A 110 -4.70 -7.10 4.40
CA THR A 110 -4.61 -6.94 5.85
C THR A 110 -3.15 -7.00 6.27
N ASN A 111 -2.59 -5.90 6.77
CA ASN A 111 -1.24 -5.85 7.31
C ASN A 111 -1.26 -5.80 8.84
N ASN A 112 -0.89 -6.91 9.49
CA ASN A 112 -0.63 -6.99 10.94
C ASN A 112 0.87 -6.96 11.26
N GLY A 113 1.72 -6.96 10.23
CA GLY A 113 3.17 -7.04 10.34
C GLY A 113 3.86 -5.78 9.81
N SER A 114 5.02 -5.93 9.19
CA SER A 114 5.80 -4.79 8.68
C SER A 114 5.99 -4.86 7.16
N LEU A 115 5.44 -3.91 6.40
CA LEU A 115 5.74 -3.73 4.98
C LEU A 115 6.64 -2.51 4.82
N ILE A 116 7.91 -2.75 4.47
CA ILE A 116 8.93 -1.71 4.35
C ILE A 116 9.41 -1.62 2.90
N GLY A 117 9.05 -0.51 2.26
CA GLY A 117 9.57 -0.10 0.96
C GLY A 117 11.02 0.40 1.05
N GLY A 118 11.70 0.36 -0.09
CA GLY A 118 13.03 0.89 -0.30
C GLY A 118 13.11 2.41 -0.24
N SER A 119 14.30 2.96 -0.54
CA SER A 119 14.60 4.39 -0.47
C SER A 119 13.72 5.31 -1.36
N TYR A 120 13.20 4.81 -2.46
CA TYR A 120 12.36 5.50 -3.46
C TYR A 120 11.12 4.68 -3.84
N GLY A 121 10.90 3.53 -3.18
CA GLY A 121 9.75 2.67 -3.47
C GLY A 121 8.60 2.89 -2.49
N SER A 122 7.81 1.85 -2.21
CA SER A 122 6.65 2.00 -1.32
C SER A 122 6.41 0.77 -0.46
N GLY A 123 5.69 0.92 0.66
CA GLY A 123 5.17 -0.24 1.38
C GLY A 123 4.21 -1.02 0.47
N ILE A 124 3.21 -0.32 -0.07
CA ILE A 124 2.29 -0.85 -1.08
C ILE A 124 2.25 0.12 -2.26
N ALA A 125 2.39 -0.39 -3.49
CA ALA A 125 2.16 0.38 -4.70
C ALA A 125 1.11 -0.27 -5.60
N VAL A 126 0.19 0.54 -6.10
CA VAL A 126 -0.76 0.17 -7.15
C VAL A 126 -0.37 0.95 -8.40
N TRP A 127 -0.01 0.23 -9.48
CA TRP A 127 0.51 0.84 -10.71
C TRP A 127 -0.16 0.24 -11.95
N GLN A 128 -0.20 1.03 -13.03
CA GLN A 128 -0.58 0.58 -14.39
C GLN A 128 -1.96 -0.14 -14.45
N ASN A 129 -3.01 0.53 -13.98
CA ASN A 129 -4.41 0.05 -13.91
C ASN A 129 -4.67 -1.05 -12.87
N GLY A 130 -3.85 -1.14 -11.81
CA GLY A 130 -4.11 -2.03 -10.69
C GLY A 130 -5.32 -1.59 -9.86
N LYS A 131 -6.09 -2.54 -9.34
CA LYS A 131 -7.25 -2.26 -8.47
C LYS A 131 -7.15 -3.05 -7.16
N ILE A 132 -7.45 -2.41 -6.03
CA ILE A 132 -7.58 -3.04 -4.72
C ILE A 132 -8.96 -2.76 -4.13
N GLY A 133 -9.69 -3.84 -3.87
CA GLY A 133 -11.09 -3.86 -3.46
C GLY A 133 -12.08 -3.50 -4.58
N ASP A 134 -13.35 -3.50 -4.22
CA ASP A 134 -14.46 -2.93 -4.98
C ASP A 134 -14.68 -1.48 -4.60
N LEU A 135 -14.44 -0.58 -5.55
CA LEU A 135 -14.71 0.82 -5.34
C LEU A 135 -16.20 1.16 -5.36
N ALA A 136 -17.02 0.43 -6.15
CA ALA A 136 -18.46 0.69 -6.25
C ALA A 136 -19.19 0.28 -4.96
N ASN A 137 -18.68 -0.74 -4.28
CA ASN A 137 -19.24 -1.27 -3.04
C ASN A 137 -18.44 -0.88 -1.78
N ASN A 138 -17.33 -0.13 -1.94
CA ASN A 138 -16.37 0.18 -0.88
C ASN A 138 -15.96 -1.04 -0.02
N THR A 139 -15.78 -2.19 -0.67
CA THR A 139 -15.42 -3.47 -0.02
C THR A 139 -14.01 -3.87 -0.44
N GLY A 140 -13.26 -4.56 0.42
CA GLY A 140 -11.83 -4.80 0.17
C GLY A 140 -10.97 -3.57 0.47
N GLY A 141 -9.74 -3.49 -0.05
CA GLY A 141 -8.86 -2.32 0.15
C GLY A 141 -7.58 -2.63 0.91
N ILE A 142 -7.01 -1.63 1.60
CA ILE A 142 -5.83 -1.80 2.45
C ILE A 142 -6.26 -1.59 3.90
N HIS A 143 -6.02 -2.59 4.75
CA HIS A 143 -6.29 -2.54 6.18
C HIS A 143 -4.97 -2.73 6.95
N ASN A 144 -4.42 -1.64 7.45
CA ASN A 144 -3.27 -1.64 8.34
C ASN A 144 -3.77 -1.71 9.79
N THR A 145 -3.48 -2.80 10.49
CA THR A 145 -4.05 -3.06 11.82
C THR A 145 -3.20 -2.42 12.92
N SER A 146 -3.59 -2.62 14.17
CA SER A 146 -2.96 -2.00 15.35
C SER A 146 -1.47 -2.32 15.55
N THR A 147 -0.96 -3.36 14.90
CA THR A 147 0.48 -3.68 14.90
C THR A 147 1.13 -3.55 13.52
N GLY A 148 0.33 -3.16 12.53
CA GLY A 148 0.74 -2.99 11.15
C GLY A 148 1.62 -1.76 10.96
N ARG A 149 2.74 -1.93 10.27
CA ARG A 149 3.61 -0.84 9.80
C ARG A 149 3.68 -0.87 8.27
N LEU A 150 3.31 0.23 7.63
CA LEU A 150 3.49 0.49 6.20
C LEU A 150 4.46 1.65 6.05
N GLU A 151 5.73 1.37 5.77
CA GLU A 151 6.78 2.38 5.85
C GLU A 151 7.62 2.43 4.58
N SER A 152 8.01 3.64 4.18
CA SER A 152 9.02 3.83 3.15
C SER A 152 9.65 5.20 3.27
N ASN A 153 10.86 5.33 2.74
CA ASN A 153 11.51 6.63 2.54
C ASN A 153 10.86 7.49 1.45
N HIS A 154 9.89 6.95 0.69
CA HIS A 154 9.15 7.70 -0.31
C HIS A 154 7.67 7.66 0.04
N TYR A 155 6.97 6.55 -0.21
CA TYR A 155 5.54 6.42 0.10
C TYR A 155 5.15 5.19 0.90
N GLY A 156 4.36 5.34 1.97
CA GLY A 156 3.79 4.18 2.67
C GLY A 156 2.85 3.40 1.73
N ILE A 157 1.93 4.12 1.09
CA ILE A 157 1.02 3.66 0.05
C ILE A 157 1.11 4.61 -1.14
N SER A 158 1.36 4.07 -2.34
CA SER A 158 1.35 4.83 -3.59
C SER A 158 0.32 4.28 -4.58
N ALA A 159 -0.44 5.18 -5.19
CA ALA A 159 -1.31 4.89 -6.32
C ALA A 159 -1.05 5.89 -7.46
N GLU A 160 -0.23 5.48 -8.44
CA GLU A 160 0.31 6.38 -9.48
C GLU A 160 0.10 5.82 -10.90
N GLY A 161 -0.26 6.70 -11.83
CA GLY A 161 -0.50 6.39 -13.25
C GLY A 161 -1.81 5.65 -13.54
N GLY A 162 -2.41 5.86 -14.72
CA GLY A 162 -3.55 5.06 -15.23
C GLY A 162 -4.83 5.11 -14.37
N ASN A 163 -5.72 4.14 -14.57
CA ASN A 163 -7.00 3.99 -13.87
C ASN A 163 -6.85 3.16 -12.57
N ASN A 164 -5.83 3.44 -11.76
CA ASN A 164 -5.63 2.71 -10.51
C ASN A 164 -6.75 3.02 -9.51
N GLN A 165 -7.13 2.03 -8.70
CA GLN A 165 -8.20 2.19 -7.72
C GLN A 165 -7.85 1.53 -6.39
N ILE A 166 -8.08 2.24 -5.30
CA ILE A 166 -8.12 1.71 -3.94
C ILE A 166 -9.48 2.10 -3.37
N SER A 167 -10.30 1.11 -3.05
CA SER A 167 -11.63 1.34 -2.46
C SER A 167 -11.52 2.11 -1.14
N GLN A 168 -10.78 1.56 -0.19
CA GLN A 168 -10.56 2.14 1.12
C GLN A 168 -9.15 1.87 1.65
N ILE A 169 -8.67 2.80 2.45
CA ILE A 169 -7.47 2.66 3.29
C ILE A 169 -7.94 2.81 4.73
N THR A 170 -7.75 1.78 5.54
CA THR A 170 -8.04 1.79 6.98
C THR A 170 -6.74 1.61 7.76
N ASN A 171 -6.45 2.53 8.67
CA ASN A 171 -5.33 2.45 9.61
C ASN A 171 -5.88 2.43 11.03
N ASP A 172 -5.79 1.30 11.71
CA ASP A 172 -6.33 1.13 13.05
C ASP A 172 -5.47 1.82 14.12
N SER A 173 -6.01 1.95 15.32
CA SER A 173 -5.27 2.48 16.46
C SER A 173 -4.04 1.63 16.76
N GLY A 174 -2.86 2.27 16.78
CA GLY A 174 -1.56 1.61 16.90
C GLY A 174 -0.87 1.31 15.56
N GLY A 175 -1.62 1.32 14.46
CA GLY A 175 -1.08 1.16 13.10
C GLY A 175 -0.31 2.40 12.65
N VAL A 176 0.77 2.19 11.92
CA VAL A 176 1.63 3.25 11.36
C VAL A 176 1.67 3.16 9.85
N ILE A 177 1.32 4.23 9.16
CA ILE A 177 1.59 4.45 7.74
C ILE A 177 2.53 5.63 7.63
N SER A 178 3.76 5.42 7.18
CA SER A 178 4.77 6.47 7.11
C SER A 178 5.46 6.53 5.76
N GLY A 179 5.75 7.76 5.31
CA GLY A 179 6.44 8.05 4.05
C GLY A 179 7.51 9.12 4.22
N GLY A 180 8.50 9.14 3.32
CA GLY A 180 9.39 10.29 3.24
C GLY A 180 8.71 11.48 2.59
N ASP A 181 8.18 11.29 1.40
CA ASP A 181 7.56 12.37 0.62
C ASP A 181 6.02 12.35 0.72
N GLY A 182 5.44 11.22 1.13
CA GLY A 182 4.08 11.17 1.66
C GLY A 182 3.65 9.80 2.17
N ALA A 183 2.86 9.71 3.23
CA ALA A 183 2.42 8.41 3.72
C ALA A 183 1.44 7.75 2.74
N ILE A 184 0.51 8.54 2.19
CA ILE A 184 -0.45 8.13 1.17
C ILE A 184 -0.31 9.10 -0.01
N TYR A 185 0.09 8.58 -1.17
CA TYR A 185 0.34 9.37 -2.36
C TYR A 185 -0.52 8.92 -3.54
N ASN A 186 -1.30 9.84 -4.09
CA ASN A 186 -2.17 9.61 -5.24
C ASN A 186 -2.06 10.73 -6.27
N THR A 187 -1.69 10.39 -7.51
CA THR A 187 -1.52 11.35 -8.62
C THR A 187 -2.43 11.13 -9.82
N SER A 188 -3.07 9.98 -9.94
CA SER A 188 -3.98 9.65 -11.06
C SER A 188 -5.00 8.57 -10.74
N ALA A 189 -5.03 8.11 -9.50
CA ALA A 189 -5.84 6.99 -9.06
C ALA A 189 -7.10 7.48 -8.35
N GLN A 190 -8.05 6.56 -8.15
CA GLN A 190 -9.17 6.80 -7.25
C GLN A 190 -8.91 6.15 -5.89
N ILE A 191 -8.98 6.95 -4.83
CA ILE A 191 -9.09 6.47 -3.45
C ILE A 191 -10.52 6.80 -2.99
N GLY A 192 -11.32 5.79 -2.64
CA GLY A 192 -12.70 6.01 -2.21
C GLY A 192 -12.76 6.66 -0.81
N SER A 193 -12.12 6.04 0.17
CA SER A 193 -12.09 6.55 1.54
C SER A 193 -10.76 6.27 2.27
N ILE A 194 -10.44 7.12 3.24
CA ILE A 194 -9.33 6.96 4.17
C ILE A 194 -9.88 7.06 5.58
N THR A 195 -9.74 6.01 6.38
CA THR A 195 -10.10 5.98 7.79
C THR A 195 -8.85 5.80 8.62
N ASN A 196 -8.51 6.78 9.45
CA ASN A 196 -7.33 6.74 10.31
C ASN A 196 -7.73 6.80 11.79
N SER A 197 -7.26 5.84 12.57
CA SER A 197 -7.28 5.86 14.04
C SER A 197 -5.88 5.69 14.65
N GLY A 198 -4.85 5.48 13.81
CA GLY A 198 -3.44 5.36 14.18
C GLY A 198 -2.63 6.57 13.72
N GLU A 199 -1.39 6.32 13.28
CA GLU A 199 -0.48 7.35 12.76
C GLU A 199 -0.37 7.27 11.23
N ILE A 200 -0.60 8.40 10.56
CA ILE A 200 -0.26 8.64 9.16
C ILE A 200 0.71 9.82 9.12
N SER A 201 1.98 9.57 8.82
CA SER A 201 3.02 10.60 8.92
C SER A 201 3.93 10.67 7.71
N SER A 202 4.29 11.88 7.31
CA SER A 202 5.34 12.10 6.31
C SER A 202 6.50 12.86 6.94
N SER A 203 7.74 12.63 6.49
CA SER A 203 8.89 13.36 7.03
C SER A 203 9.33 14.58 6.21
N ARG A 204 8.96 14.66 4.93
CA ARG A 204 9.39 15.72 4.00
C ARG A 204 8.27 16.33 3.17
N GLY A 205 7.13 15.65 3.03
CA GLY A 205 6.01 16.10 2.21
C GLY A 205 4.67 15.89 2.89
N ASN A 206 3.58 15.89 2.12
CA ASN A 206 2.24 15.77 2.72
C ASN A 206 2.01 14.37 3.27
N ALA A 207 1.40 14.23 4.46
CA ALA A 207 1.04 12.90 4.96
C ALA A 207 0.06 12.21 4.00
N ILE A 208 -0.94 12.95 3.52
CA ILE A 208 -1.88 12.52 2.49
C ILE A 208 -1.82 13.51 1.32
N TYR A 209 -1.49 13.02 0.13
CA TYR A 209 -1.44 13.82 -1.10
C TYR A 209 -2.39 13.25 -2.15
N LEU A 210 -3.43 14.01 -2.52
CA LEU A 210 -4.46 13.61 -3.49
C LEU A 210 -4.50 14.58 -4.68
N ALA A 211 -3.71 14.35 -5.73
CA ALA A 211 -3.59 15.28 -6.87
C ALA A 211 -4.65 15.13 -7.97
N SER A 212 -5.16 13.93 -8.21
CA SER A 212 -6.24 13.72 -9.16
C SER A 212 -7.06 12.47 -8.82
N GLY A 213 -8.22 12.31 -9.45
CA GLY A 213 -9.19 11.27 -9.12
C GLY A 213 -10.59 11.82 -8.79
N ASN A 214 -11.46 10.93 -8.34
CA ASN A 214 -12.80 11.25 -7.87
C ASN A 214 -12.80 11.63 -6.38
N THR A 215 -13.95 12.04 -5.88
CA THR A 215 -14.19 12.40 -4.48
C THR A 215 -13.70 11.33 -3.50
N THR A 216 -12.76 11.70 -2.63
CA THR A 216 -12.32 10.89 -1.48
C THR A 216 -12.98 11.42 -0.20
N SER A 217 -13.32 10.53 0.73
CA SER A 217 -13.68 10.90 2.12
C SER A 217 -12.55 10.56 3.09
N ILE A 218 -12.31 11.41 4.08
CA ILE A 218 -11.28 11.20 5.10
C ILE A 218 -11.95 11.25 6.47
N THR A 219 -11.80 10.20 7.27
CA THR A 219 -12.22 10.16 8.67
C THR A 219 -11.00 9.94 9.55
N ASN A 220 -10.72 10.85 10.46
CA ASN A 220 -9.54 10.81 11.32
C ASN A 220 -9.95 10.84 12.80
N SER A 221 -9.45 9.87 13.56
CA SER A 221 -9.48 9.82 15.03
C SER A 221 -8.06 9.65 15.61
N GLY A 222 -7.04 9.55 14.75
CA GLY A 222 -5.63 9.41 15.12
C GLY A 222 -4.80 10.64 14.71
N THR A 223 -3.53 10.43 14.36
CA THR A 223 -2.62 11.51 13.95
C THR A 223 -2.37 11.48 12.45
N ILE A 224 -2.53 12.63 11.80
CA ILE A 224 -2.10 12.90 10.43
C ILE A 224 -1.09 14.06 10.48
N SER A 225 0.20 13.75 10.30
CA SER A 225 1.31 14.69 10.56
C SER A 225 2.30 14.80 9.42
N THR A 226 2.97 15.95 9.33
CA THR A 226 4.07 16.19 8.40
C THR A 226 5.30 16.70 9.15
N GLY A 227 6.47 16.16 8.82
CA GLY A 227 7.75 16.56 9.40
C GLY A 227 8.27 17.89 8.88
N THR A 228 7.71 18.40 7.78
CA THR A 228 8.05 19.70 7.21
C THR A 228 6.79 20.54 7.00
N HIS A 229 6.90 21.82 7.32
CA HIS A 229 5.86 22.82 7.18
C HIS A 229 6.32 23.85 6.15
N THR A 230 5.78 23.77 4.94
CA THR A 230 5.97 24.80 3.90
C THR A 230 4.63 25.11 3.28
N ALA A 231 4.52 26.20 2.49
CA ALA A 231 3.24 26.66 1.94
C ALA A 231 2.42 25.60 1.17
N ASN A 232 3.08 24.54 0.67
CA ASN A 232 2.44 23.43 -0.05
C ASN A 232 2.57 22.06 0.65
N VAL A 233 3.03 22.05 1.91
CA VAL A 233 3.20 20.83 2.70
C VAL A 233 2.39 20.96 3.99
N ALA A 234 1.37 20.12 4.09
CA ALA A 234 0.43 19.98 5.19
C ALA A 234 0.19 18.49 5.47
N GLY A 235 -0.48 18.17 6.57
CA GLY A 235 -0.94 16.81 6.86
C GLY A 235 -1.80 16.27 5.72
N ILE A 236 -2.67 17.12 5.15
CA ILE A 236 -3.48 16.76 3.98
C ILE A 236 -3.33 17.83 2.90
N TRP A 237 -2.96 17.42 1.69
CA TRP A 237 -3.07 18.23 0.49
C TRP A 237 -3.97 17.57 -0.55
N SER A 238 -4.84 18.37 -1.18
CA SER A 238 -5.71 17.90 -2.24
C SER A 238 -5.77 18.83 -3.45
N GLY A 239 -5.42 18.25 -4.59
CA GLY A 239 -5.65 18.71 -5.95
C GLY A 239 -7.09 18.51 -6.43
N ILE A 240 -7.88 17.69 -5.72
CA ILE A 240 -9.24 17.27 -6.06
C ILE A 240 -10.28 17.81 -5.09
N THR A 241 -11.55 17.62 -5.45
CA THR A 241 -12.68 17.73 -4.53
C THR A 241 -12.61 16.59 -3.52
N ILE A 242 -12.27 16.88 -2.27
CA ILE A 242 -12.51 15.98 -1.14
C ILE A 242 -13.98 16.13 -0.75
N GLY A 243 -14.70 15.01 -0.62
CA GLY A 243 -16.12 15.05 -0.27
C GLY A 243 -16.29 15.59 1.15
N THR A 244 -15.71 14.86 2.10
CA THR A 244 -15.75 15.20 3.52
C THR A 244 -14.42 14.88 4.19
N ILE A 245 -13.94 15.79 5.04
CA ILE A 245 -12.94 15.51 6.06
C ILE A 245 -13.65 15.56 7.40
N THR A 246 -13.65 14.45 8.13
CA THR A 246 -14.19 14.35 9.48
C THR A 246 -13.04 14.09 10.44
N ASN A 247 -12.64 15.09 11.21
CA ASN A 247 -11.65 14.94 12.27
C ASN A 247 -12.38 14.77 13.61
N ASN A 248 -12.50 13.55 14.08
CA ASN A 248 -13.17 13.18 15.32
C ASN A 248 -12.41 13.66 16.55
N ALA A 249 -13.08 13.61 17.71
CA ALA A 249 -12.44 13.91 18.99
C ALA A 249 -11.22 13.00 19.21
N GLY A 250 -10.12 13.60 19.65
CA GLY A 250 -8.83 12.91 19.80
C GLY A 250 -7.96 12.87 18.54
N GLY A 251 -8.52 13.19 17.37
CA GLY A 251 -7.76 13.27 16.12
C GLY A 251 -6.92 14.54 16.02
N LEU A 252 -5.69 14.42 15.51
CA LEU A 252 -4.80 15.51 15.13
C LEU A 252 -4.59 15.51 13.61
N ILE A 253 -4.75 16.68 12.98
CA ILE A 253 -4.34 16.93 11.59
C ILE A 253 -3.43 18.16 11.56
N GLU A 254 -2.21 18.02 11.05
CA GLU A 254 -1.25 19.12 10.95
C GLU A 254 -1.41 19.91 9.65
N GLY A 255 -2.49 20.68 9.56
CA GLY A 255 -2.79 21.51 8.39
C GLY A 255 -3.53 20.76 7.28
N ILE A 256 -4.31 21.54 6.51
CA ILE A 256 -5.08 21.06 5.37
C ILE A 256 -4.98 22.12 4.25
N THR A 257 -4.57 21.69 3.06
CA THR A 257 -4.46 22.55 1.88
C THR A 257 -5.32 22.01 0.74
N PHE A 258 -6.16 22.86 0.15
CA PHE A 258 -6.97 22.53 -1.03
C PHE A 258 -6.60 23.41 -2.22
N SER A 259 -6.57 22.83 -3.41
CA SER A 259 -6.47 23.60 -4.66
C SER A 259 -7.82 23.87 -5.33
N ARG A 260 -8.91 23.25 -4.82
CA ARG A 260 -10.27 23.33 -5.40
C ARG A 260 -11.34 23.65 -4.34
N ALA A 261 -12.40 24.35 -4.77
CA ALA A 261 -13.30 25.12 -3.91
C ALA A 261 -14.56 24.37 -3.36
N ALA A 262 -14.54 23.05 -3.17
CA ALA A 262 -15.73 22.34 -2.68
C ALA A 262 -15.38 21.18 -1.75
N ASN A 263 -15.06 21.49 -0.49
CA ASN A 263 -14.76 20.49 0.54
C ASN A 263 -15.54 20.80 1.81
N THR A 264 -16.02 19.78 2.50
CA THR A 264 -16.66 19.93 3.82
C THR A 264 -15.72 19.43 4.89
N ILE A 265 -15.41 20.27 5.89
CA ILE A 265 -14.63 19.87 7.07
C ILE A 265 -15.56 19.86 8.29
N THR A 266 -15.66 18.70 8.95
CA THR A 266 -16.25 18.57 10.29
C THR A 266 -15.12 18.28 11.27
N ASN A 267 -14.90 19.18 12.23
CA ASN A 267 -13.79 19.06 13.18
C ASN A 267 -14.30 19.06 14.64
N ALA A 268 -14.12 17.92 15.30
CA ALA A 268 -14.24 17.75 16.75
C ALA A 268 -12.87 17.49 17.42
N GLY A 269 -11.80 17.30 16.62
CA GLY A 269 -10.42 17.13 17.07
C GLY A 269 -9.59 18.40 16.95
N GLN A 270 -8.27 18.22 16.87
CA GLN A 270 -7.29 19.29 16.66
C GLN A 270 -6.90 19.38 15.19
N ILE A 271 -6.96 20.59 14.63
CA ILE A 271 -6.26 20.94 13.40
C ILE A 271 -5.18 21.93 13.82
N ALA A 272 -3.94 21.45 13.89
CA ALA A 272 -2.79 22.24 14.30
C ALA A 272 -2.11 22.88 13.09
N ASN A 273 -1.26 23.88 13.33
CA ASN A 273 -0.63 24.67 12.28
C ASN A 273 0.09 23.78 11.26
N GLY A 274 -0.24 24.01 9.99
CA GLY A 274 0.59 23.68 8.84
C GLY A 274 1.66 24.74 8.61
#